data_AF-A0A7X6WHB7-F1
#
_entry.id   AF-A0A7X6WHB7-F1
#
_cell.length_a   1.000
_cell.length_b   1.000
_cell.length_c   1.000
_cell.angle_alpha   90.00
_cell.angle_beta   90.00
_cell.angle_gamma   90.00
#
_symmetry.space_group_name_H-M   'P 1'
#
loop_
_entity.id
_entity.type
_entity.pdbx_description
1 polymer ?
#
loop_
_entity_poly.entity_id
_entity_poly.type
_entity_poly.pdbx_seq_one_letter_code
_entity_poly.pdbx_strand_id
1 'polypeptide(L)' 'MVKISNIELANPIVCAPMAGVTNYAFRSLLIQYGPGLYFNEMVSD' A
#
# COMPACT_ATOMS: atom_id res chain seq x y z
N MET A 1 10.52 -2.58 -14.48
CA MET A 1 9.34 -3.22 -13.88
C MET A 1 9.72 -3.79 -12.53
N VAL A 2 8.93 -3.53 -11.49
CA VAL A 2 9.17 -4.08 -10.15
C VAL A 2 8.30 -5.32 -9.99
N LYS A 3 8.91 -6.42 -9.52
CA LYS A 3 8.24 -7.70 -9.31
C LYS A 3 8.53 -8.17 -7.88
N ILE A 4 7.50 -8.62 -7.18
CA ILE A 4 7.62 -9.21 -5.84
C ILE A 4 7.13 -10.64 -5.94
N SER A 5 8.04 -11.61 -5.85
CA SER A 5 7.76 -13.03 -6.11
C SER A 5 7.11 -13.23 -7.49
N ASN A 6 5.84 -13.65 -7.54
CA ASN A 6 5.04 -13.87 -8.73
C ASN A 6 4.08 -12.71 -9.07
N ILE A 7 4.14 -11.59 -8.34
CA ILE A 7 3.28 -10.42 -8.55
C ILE A 7 4.05 -9.32 -9.27
N GLU A 8 3.48 -8.85 -10.38
CA GLU A 8 3.99 -7.70 -11.14
C GLU A 8 3.25 -6.43 -10.73
N LEU A 9 3.99 -5.37 -10.41
CA LEU A 9 3.43 -4.10 -9.97
C LEU A 9 3.21 -3.17 -11.15
N ALA A 10 2.08 -2.46 -11.16
CA ALA A 10 1.76 -1.47 -12.18
C ALA A 10 2.78 -0.32 -12.23
N ASN A 11 3.37 0.03 -11.09
CA ASN A 11 4.39 1.07 -10.95
C ASN A 11 5.25 0.82 -9.68
N PRO A 12 6.42 1.48 -9.52
CA PRO A 12 7.31 1.26 -8.38
C PRO A 12 6.90 2.00 -7.09
N ILE A 13 5.72 2.64 -7.04
CA ILE A 13 5.28 3.39 -5.86
C ILE A 13 4.63 2.44 -4.86
N VAL A 14 5.20 2.38 -3.66
CA VAL A 14 4.73 1.54 -2.57
C VAL A 14 4.45 2.39 -1.34
N CYS A 15 3.26 2.24 -0.75
CA CYS A 15 2.88 2.94 0.47
C CYS A 15 3.14 2.06 1.68
N ALA A 16 4.04 2.46 2.57
CA ALA A 16 4.46 1.68 3.74
C ALA A 16 3.30 1.47 4.75
N PRO A 17 3.27 0.33 5.47
CA PRO A 17 2.34 0.12 6.56
C PRO A 17 2.78 0.95 7.77
N MET A 18 1.89 1.83 8.24
CA MET A 18 2.13 2.70 9.39
C MET A 18 0.95 2.58 10.35
N ALA A 19 1.21 2.13 11.59
CA ALA A 19 0.20 1.97 12.64
C ALA A 19 -0.54 3.29 12.91
N GLY A 20 -1.87 3.25 12.97
CA GLY A 20 -2.71 4.44 13.19
C GLY A 20 -2.78 5.42 12.03
N VAL A 21 -1.92 5.31 11.00
CA VAL A 21 -1.92 6.19 9.82
C VAL A 21 -2.58 5.51 8.63
N THR A 22 -2.18 4.26 8.33
CA THR A 22 -2.63 3.57 7.10
C THR A 22 -4.00 2.92 7.31
N ASN A 23 -4.95 3.63 7.89
CA ASN A 23 -6.30 3.15 8.21
C ASN A 23 -7.21 3.08 6.96
N TYR A 24 -8.48 2.69 7.15
CA TYR A 24 -9.42 2.56 6.03
C TYR A 24 -9.64 3.87 5.26
N ALA A 25 -9.80 5.00 5.96
CA ALA A 25 -10.03 6.30 5.33
C ALA A 25 -8.84 6.73 4.46
N PHE A 26 -7.62 6.58 4.99
CA PHE A 26 -6.39 6.86 4.25
C PHE A 26 -6.27 5.98 3.00
N ARG A 27 -6.50 4.66 3.12
CA ARG A 27 -6.42 3.75 1.98
C ARG A 27 -7.49 4.02 0.92
N SER A 28 -8.69 4.37 1.34
CA SER A 28 -9.79 4.70 0.41
C SER A 28 -9.45 5.91 -0.47
N LEU A 29 -8.74 6.89 0.09
CA LEU A 29 -8.20 8.02 -0.66
C LEU A 29 -6.99 7.58 -1.52
N LEU A 30 -6.05 6.84 -0.93
CA LEU A 30 -4.80 6.42 -1.55
C LEU A 30 -5.02 5.67 -2.89
N ILE A 31 -6.01 4.76 -2.93
CA ILE A 31 -6.27 3.93 -4.12
C ILE A 31 -6.62 4.81 -5.34
N GLN A 32 -7.23 5.98 -5.14
CA GLN A 32 -7.57 6.91 -6.23
C GLN A 32 -6.32 7.47 -6.93
N TYR A 33 -5.15 7.45 -6.28
CA TYR A 33 -3.87 7.89 -6.83
C TYR A 33 -3.08 6.77 -7.54
N GLY A 34 -3.63 5.55 -7.61
CA GLY A 34 -3.04 4.44 -8.35
C GLY A 34 -1.67 3.95 -7.84
N PRO A 35 -1.49 3.68 -6.53
CA PRO A 35 -0.25 3.11 -6.02
C PRO A 35 0.00 1.73 -6.64
N GLY A 36 1.27 1.38 -6.84
CA GLY A 36 1.65 0.04 -7.30
C GLY A 36 1.35 -1.02 -6.24
N LEU A 37 1.62 -0.71 -4.97
CA LEU A 37 1.30 -1.55 -3.82
C LEU A 37 0.96 -0.68 -2.61
N TYR A 38 -0.01 -1.13 -1.81
CA TYR A 38 -0.33 -0.53 -0.52
C TYR A 38 -0.66 -1.64 0.49
N PHE A 39 -0.49 -1.32 1.78
CA PHE A 39 -0.73 -2.26 2.87
C PHE A 39 -1.89 -1.78 3.74
N ASN A 40 -2.35 -2.67 4.64
CA ASN A 40 -3.18 -2.30 5.78
C ASN A 40 -2.31 -1.59 6.84
N GLU A 41 -2.92 -1.09 7.91
CA GLU A 41 -2.14 -0.58 9.04
C GLU A 41 -1.31 -1.70 9.66
N MET A 42 -0.19 -1.32 10.26
CA MET A 42 0.56 -2.23 11.10
C MET A 42 -0.25 -2.46 12.38
N VAL A 43 -0.66 -3.72 12.62
CA VAL A 43 -1.34 -4.13 13.84
C VAL A 43 -0.27 -4.57 14.83
N SER A 44 -0.24 -3.93 15.99
CA SER A 44 0.66 -4.24 17.09
C SER A 44 -0.17 -4.70 18.29
N ASP A 45 0.14 -5.87 18.81
CA ASP A 45 -0.19 -6.31 20.18
C ASP A 45 1.12 -6.27 20.98
#